data_AF-A0A7X8R9X7-F1
#
_entry.id   AF-A0A7X8R9X7-F1
#
_cell.length_a   1.000
_cell.length_b   1.000
_cell.length_c   1.000
_cell.angle_alpha   90.00
_cell.angle_beta   90.00
_cell.angle_gamma   90.00
#
_symmetry.space_group_name_H-M   'P 1'
#
loop_
_entity.id
_entity.type
_entity.pdbx_description
1 polymer ?
#
loop_
_entity_poly.entity_id
_entity_poly.type
_entity_poly.pdbx_seq_one_letter_code
_entity_poly.pdbx_strand_id
1 'polypeptide(L)'
;MIFVHILLVLLVLSACSPKDSSQMEENVGVSPEPVIEKTEAVSTNEPTPVQSKSIIKPEGNTVETRFDVPEGFERMPVADGSFESYLRNLPLKPDGSYVQYYNGKIKYNGVYCGVIDMDIGERDLQQCADAVMRLRAEYLYEKALYDEIHFNFTNGFCASYSKWRQGYRISVNGNEARWVQTALVSNTYQNFREYMDMVFAYAGTISLAQELKPVAIEDMRIGDVFIQASPGHCVIVVDMAQNTETGEKLFMIAQSYMPAQDIQILKNYNDESISPWYSVDFGDVLNTPEWKFNKGDLKRFE
;
A
#
# COMPACT_ATOMS: atom_id res chain seq x y z
N MET A 1 -51.23 -32.63 -9.74
CA MET A 1 -51.39 -33.11 -8.35
C MET A 1 -50.03 -33.06 -7.68
N ILE A 2 -49.83 -32.19 -6.70
CA ILE A 2 -48.97 -32.33 -5.52
C ILE A 2 -49.34 -31.14 -4.62
N PHE A 3 -49.94 -31.46 -3.48
CA PHE A 3 -50.29 -30.55 -2.39
C PHE A 3 -49.12 -30.50 -1.42
N VAL A 4 -48.69 -29.31 -0.97
CA VAL A 4 -47.93 -29.15 0.28
C VAL A 4 -48.42 -27.88 0.99
N HIS A 5 -48.95 -28.07 2.19
CA HIS A 5 -49.31 -27.05 3.18
C HIS A 5 -48.06 -26.48 3.86
N ILE A 6 -48.12 -25.22 4.32
CA ILE A 6 -47.50 -24.68 5.56
C ILE A 6 -48.15 -23.29 5.78
N LEU A 7 -49.15 -23.21 6.66
CA LEU A 7 -49.11 -22.74 8.05
C LEU A 7 -48.90 -21.21 8.19
N LEU A 8 -50.02 -20.51 8.37
CA LEU A 8 -50.12 -19.08 8.68
C LEU A 8 -50.42 -18.94 10.18
N VAL A 9 -49.51 -18.32 10.94
CA VAL A 9 -49.75 -17.94 12.34
C VAL A 9 -49.77 -16.42 12.44
N LEU A 10 -50.95 -15.89 12.76
CA LEU A 10 -51.22 -14.52 13.17
C LEU A 10 -51.21 -14.47 14.70
N LEU A 11 -50.54 -13.47 15.29
CA LEU A 11 -50.89 -12.93 16.60
C LEU A 11 -50.42 -11.47 16.67
N VAL A 12 -51.33 -10.61 17.12
CA VAL A 12 -51.25 -9.15 17.09
C VAL A 12 -51.47 -8.61 18.53
N LEU A 13 -50.91 -7.43 18.79
CA LEU A 13 -51.29 -6.38 19.75
C LEU A 13 -50.73 -6.37 21.19
N SER A 14 -49.83 -5.38 21.41
CA SER A 14 -49.94 -4.18 22.27
C SER A 14 -50.60 -4.23 23.67
N ALA A 15 -49.93 -3.65 24.69
CA ALA A 15 -50.40 -2.52 25.52
C ALA A 15 -49.46 -2.16 26.69
N CYS A 16 -49.50 -0.89 27.14
CA CYS A 16 -48.63 -0.19 28.09
C CYS A 16 -49.15 -0.12 29.55
N SER A 17 -48.21 0.04 30.52
CA SER A 17 -48.21 0.83 31.80
C SER A 17 -49.34 0.62 32.85
N PRO A 18 -49.37 1.27 34.05
CA PRO A 18 -48.41 2.12 34.81
C PRO A 18 -48.39 1.88 36.37
N LYS A 19 -47.64 2.73 37.10
CA LYS A 19 -47.82 3.31 38.48
C LYS A 19 -46.61 3.12 39.41
N ASP A 20 -46.02 4.06 40.17
CA ASP A 20 -46.31 5.41 40.74
C ASP A 20 -46.26 5.41 42.31
N SER A 21 -45.61 6.44 42.88
CA SER A 21 -45.73 7.02 44.25
C SER A 21 -45.26 6.19 45.48
N SER A 22 -44.82 6.69 46.66
CA SER A 22 -44.47 8.01 47.21
C SER A 22 -44.08 7.94 48.73
N GLN A 23 -43.60 9.07 49.30
CA GLN A 23 -43.61 9.56 50.73
C GLN A 23 -42.42 9.21 51.66
N MET A 24 -41.64 10.20 52.19
CA MET A 24 -41.83 11.16 53.33
C MET A 24 -41.82 10.45 54.71
N GLU A 25 -41.22 10.89 55.83
CA GLU A 25 -40.72 12.16 56.40
C GLU A 25 -39.97 11.83 57.75
N GLU A 26 -39.06 12.68 58.26
CA GLU A 26 -39.00 13.16 59.69
C GLU A 26 -37.71 13.97 60.06
N ASN A 27 -37.89 15.30 60.23
CA ASN A 27 -37.47 16.28 61.27
C ASN A 27 -36.59 15.83 62.49
N VAL A 28 -35.77 16.62 63.24
CA VAL A 28 -35.42 18.06 63.46
C VAL A 28 -34.09 18.11 64.25
N GLY A 29 -33.25 19.16 64.10
CA GLY A 29 -32.23 19.49 65.13
C GLY A 29 -31.22 20.63 64.83
N VAL A 30 -31.61 21.87 65.12
CA VAL A 30 -30.86 23.07 65.62
C VAL A 30 -29.41 23.42 65.13
N SER A 31 -29.29 24.65 64.60
CA SER A 31 -28.15 25.61 64.41
C SER A 31 -26.78 25.37 65.08
N PRO A 32 -25.64 25.89 64.55
CA PRO A 32 -25.48 27.25 64.00
C PRO A 32 -24.70 27.39 62.67
N GLU A 33 -24.78 28.58 62.07
CA GLU A 33 -24.05 29.00 60.85
C GLU A 33 -22.54 28.72 60.90
N PRO A 34 -21.92 28.23 59.81
CA PRO A 34 -20.48 28.27 59.66
C PRO A 34 -20.02 29.46 58.80
N VAL A 35 -18.98 30.08 59.33
CA VAL A 35 -18.09 31.10 58.79
C VAL A 35 -17.67 30.80 57.34
N ILE A 36 -17.77 31.79 56.46
CA ILE A 36 -17.20 31.75 55.11
C ILE A 36 -15.68 31.87 55.24
N GLU A 37 -14.99 30.74 55.21
CA GLU A 37 -13.54 30.67 55.04
C GLU A 37 -13.23 30.62 53.55
N LYS A 38 -12.51 31.63 53.05
CA LYS A 38 -12.05 31.69 51.65
C LYS A 38 -11.06 30.56 51.41
N THR A 39 -11.51 29.53 50.71
CA THR A 39 -10.66 28.47 50.18
C THR A 39 -9.89 29.05 48.99
N GLU A 40 -8.58 29.16 49.12
CA GLU A 40 -7.68 29.41 47.98
C GLU A 40 -7.80 28.24 47.00
N ALA A 41 -8.08 28.56 45.75
CA ALA A 41 -8.19 27.59 44.68
C ALA A 41 -6.82 26.93 44.45
N VAL A 42 -6.70 25.66 44.82
CA VAL A 42 -5.61 24.79 44.38
C VAL A 42 -5.77 24.62 42.87
N SER A 43 -4.89 25.30 42.13
CA SER A 43 -4.71 25.12 40.69
C SER A 43 -4.18 23.71 40.46
N THR A 44 -5.08 22.78 40.14
CA THR A 44 -4.72 21.51 39.55
C THR A 44 -4.30 21.78 38.12
N ASN A 45 -2.98 21.81 37.87
CA ASN A 45 -2.44 21.75 36.52
C ASN A 45 -2.79 20.37 35.95
N GLU A 46 -3.91 20.29 35.23
CA GLU A 46 -4.16 19.16 34.34
C GLU A 46 -3.05 19.15 33.27
N PRO A 47 -2.37 18.01 33.06
CA PRO A 47 -1.42 17.91 31.98
C PRO A 47 -2.18 18.07 30.66
N THR A 48 -1.80 19.09 29.90
CA THR A 48 -2.34 19.36 28.57
C THR A 48 -2.16 18.10 27.72
N PRO A 49 -3.18 17.61 27.00
CA PRO A 49 -3.02 16.47 26.11
C PRO A 49 -1.98 16.84 25.05
N VAL A 50 -0.85 16.15 25.05
CA VAL A 50 0.11 16.24 23.93
C VAL A 50 -0.63 15.67 22.72
N GLN A 51 -1.12 16.54 21.84
CA GLN A 51 -1.64 16.14 20.54
C GLN A 51 -0.47 15.49 19.80
N SER A 52 -0.48 14.16 19.71
CA SER A 52 0.45 13.43 18.85
C SER A 52 0.26 13.94 17.43
N LYS A 53 1.35 14.38 16.80
CA LYS A 53 1.33 14.84 15.41
C LYS A 53 0.93 13.67 14.52
N SER A 54 -0.12 13.83 13.71
CA SER A 54 -0.55 12.82 12.74
C SER A 54 0.56 12.55 11.73
N ILE A 55 0.85 11.27 11.48
CA ILE A 55 1.78 10.81 10.42
C ILE A 55 1.21 11.11 9.04
N ILE A 56 -0.10 10.96 8.86
CA ILE A 56 -0.76 11.20 7.57
C ILE A 56 -1.13 12.68 7.46
N LYS A 57 -0.70 13.31 6.36
CA LYS A 57 -0.98 14.68 5.94
C LYS A 57 -1.92 14.67 4.73
N PRO A 58 -3.25 14.79 4.92
CA PRO A 58 -4.23 14.61 3.84
C PRO A 58 -3.99 15.50 2.60
N GLU A 59 -3.37 16.66 2.78
CA GLU A 59 -3.01 17.61 1.73
C GLU A 59 -1.81 17.19 0.85
N GLY A 60 -0.95 16.28 1.35
CA GLY A 60 0.18 15.76 0.58
C GLY A 60 -0.28 14.95 -0.62
N ASN A 61 0.39 15.06 -1.76
CA ASN A 61 -0.01 14.43 -3.03
C ASN A 61 1.08 13.53 -3.63
N THR A 62 2.15 13.27 -2.88
CA THR A 62 3.18 12.29 -3.19
C THR A 62 3.41 11.40 -1.98
N VAL A 63 4.10 10.27 -2.16
CA VAL A 63 4.50 9.40 -1.03
C VAL A 63 5.22 10.20 0.06
N GLU A 64 6.20 11.02 -0.32
CA GLU A 64 6.93 11.88 0.62
C GLU A 64 6.06 12.92 1.33
N THR A 65 5.19 13.61 0.59
CA THR A 65 4.44 14.73 1.17
C THR A 65 3.23 14.28 1.99
N ARG A 66 2.70 13.08 1.74
CA ARG A 66 1.54 12.51 2.45
C ARG A 66 1.90 11.86 3.78
N PHE A 67 3.07 11.24 3.91
CA PHE A 67 3.42 10.44 5.10
C PHE A 67 4.65 11.00 5.80
N ASP A 68 4.44 11.75 6.89
CA ASP A 68 5.53 12.20 7.76
C ASP A 68 6.26 11.01 8.38
N VAL A 69 7.55 11.21 8.68
CA VAL A 69 8.32 10.23 9.45
C VAL A 69 7.92 10.29 10.93
N PRO A 70 8.00 9.19 11.68
CA PRO A 70 7.76 9.20 13.12
C PRO A 70 8.74 10.10 13.88
N GLU A 71 8.39 10.48 15.11
CA GLU A 71 9.24 11.33 15.95
C GLU A 71 10.63 10.71 16.18
N GLY A 72 11.68 11.52 16.07
CA GLY A 72 13.07 11.07 16.17
C GLY A 72 13.67 10.47 14.89
N PHE A 73 12.87 10.33 13.82
CA PHE A 73 13.34 9.85 12.52
C PHE A 73 13.54 11.00 11.54
N GLU A 74 14.48 10.81 10.62
CA GLU A 74 14.69 11.64 9.45
C GLU A 74 14.67 10.77 8.18
N ARG A 75 14.18 11.30 7.06
CA ARG A 75 14.22 10.56 5.80
C ARG A 75 15.66 10.32 5.38
N MET A 76 15.94 9.11 4.91
CA MET A 76 17.26 8.80 4.37
C MET A 76 17.50 9.61 3.09
N PRO A 77 18.72 10.14 2.85
CA PRO A 77 19.02 10.89 1.64
C PRO A 77 18.91 10.00 0.41
N VAL A 78 18.36 10.54 -0.67
CA VAL A 78 18.27 9.89 -2.00
C VAL A 78 18.92 10.81 -3.03
N ALA A 79 19.56 10.23 -4.03
CA ALA A 79 20.16 11.02 -5.11
C ALA A 79 19.08 11.56 -6.04
N ASP A 80 19.18 12.81 -6.46
CA ASP A 80 18.22 13.41 -7.40
C ASP A 80 18.18 12.64 -8.72
N GLY A 81 16.97 12.33 -9.18
CA GLY A 81 16.76 11.58 -10.42
C GLY A 81 17.08 10.10 -10.35
N SER A 82 17.41 9.55 -9.18
CA SER A 82 17.51 8.12 -8.94
C SER A 82 16.15 7.41 -8.93
N PHE A 83 16.13 6.08 -8.96
CA PHE A 83 14.90 5.31 -8.85
C PHE A 83 14.29 5.45 -7.45
N GLU A 84 15.13 5.61 -6.42
CA GLU A 84 14.74 5.90 -5.05
C GLU A 84 13.98 7.21 -4.94
N SER A 85 14.52 8.27 -5.56
CA SER A 85 13.86 9.58 -5.64
C SER A 85 12.53 9.51 -6.40
N TYR A 86 12.48 8.74 -7.50
CA TYR A 86 11.24 8.52 -8.27
C TYR A 86 10.15 7.86 -7.41
N LEU A 87 10.47 6.76 -6.70
CA LEU A 87 9.50 6.04 -5.87
C LEU A 87 8.97 6.88 -4.70
N ARG A 88 9.86 7.63 -4.03
CA ARG A 88 9.50 8.56 -2.96
C ARG A 88 8.58 9.70 -3.44
N ASN A 89 8.65 10.04 -4.72
CA ASN A 89 7.87 11.12 -5.33
C ASN A 89 6.69 10.63 -6.16
N LEU A 90 6.32 9.35 -6.09
CA LEU A 90 5.14 8.84 -6.80
C LEU A 90 3.90 9.65 -6.42
N PRO A 91 3.11 10.12 -7.41
CA PRO A 91 1.90 10.87 -7.15
C PRO A 91 0.87 9.96 -6.49
N LEU A 92 0.09 10.53 -5.57
CA LEU A 92 -1.00 9.87 -4.88
C LEU A 92 -2.33 10.50 -5.27
N LYS A 93 -3.36 9.66 -5.37
CA LYS A 93 -4.75 10.13 -5.40
C LYS A 93 -5.07 10.91 -4.10
N PRO A 94 -6.12 11.76 -4.09
CA PRO A 94 -6.53 12.47 -2.88
C PRO A 94 -6.70 11.54 -1.67
N ASP A 95 -6.44 12.06 -0.48
CA ASP A 95 -6.61 11.27 0.74
C ASP A 95 -8.02 10.69 0.89
N GLY A 96 -8.10 9.47 1.40
CA GLY A 96 -9.36 8.71 1.47
C GLY A 96 -9.84 8.12 0.13
N SER A 97 -9.09 8.26 -0.97
CA SER A 97 -9.44 7.61 -2.24
C SER A 97 -9.52 6.08 -2.09
N TYR A 98 -10.49 5.50 -2.78
CA TYR A 98 -10.63 4.05 -2.84
C TYR A 98 -9.70 3.44 -3.88
N VAL A 99 -9.11 2.28 -3.56
CA VAL A 99 -8.49 1.41 -4.56
C VAL A 99 -9.58 0.90 -5.49
N GLN A 100 -9.34 1.01 -6.78
CA GLN A 100 -10.19 0.47 -7.83
C GLN A 100 -9.52 -0.74 -8.48
N TYR A 101 -10.34 -1.73 -8.82
CA TYR A 101 -9.97 -2.82 -9.71
C TYR A 101 -10.00 -2.34 -11.16
N TYR A 102 -9.35 -3.09 -12.06
CA TYR A 102 -9.35 -2.83 -13.51
C TYR A 102 -10.76 -2.65 -14.13
N ASN A 103 -11.79 -3.23 -13.49
CA ASN A 103 -13.18 -3.14 -13.91
C ASN A 103 -13.97 -1.97 -13.28
N GLY A 104 -13.28 -1.05 -12.61
CA GLY A 104 -13.86 0.12 -11.95
C GLY A 104 -14.55 -0.16 -10.62
N LYS A 105 -14.63 -1.42 -10.16
CA LYS A 105 -15.17 -1.74 -8.83
C LYS A 105 -14.21 -1.29 -7.73
N ILE A 106 -14.77 -0.89 -6.59
CA ILE A 106 -14.02 -0.50 -5.41
C ILE A 106 -13.56 -1.75 -4.63
N LYS A 107 -12.31 -1.72 -4.14
CA LYS A 107 -11.82 -2.62 -3.10
C LYS A 107 -12.20 -2.05 -1.73
N TYR A 108 -13.08 -2.75 -1.01
CA TYR A 108 -13.50 -2.37 0.33
C TYR A 108 -12.56 -2.85 1.45
N ASN A 109 -11.56 -3.67 1.13
CA ASN A 109 -10.61 -4.16 2.12
C ASN A 109 -9.64 -3.04 2.52
N GLY A 110 -9.63 -2.65 3.80
CA GLY A 110 -8.96 -1.45 4.32
C GLY A 110 -7.46 -1.59 4.58
N VAL A 111 -6.73 -2.31 3.71
CA VAL A 111 -5.31 -2.70 3.86
C VAL A 111 -4.30 -1.61 3.52
N TYR A 112 -4.77 -0.47 3.03
CA TYR A 112 -3.94 0.61 2.50
C TYR A 112 -4.34 1.96 3.08
N CYS A 113 -3.43 2.92 3.02
CA CYS A 113 -3.63 4.32 3.42
C CYS A 113 -3.26 5.33 2.33
N GLY A 114 -2.85 4.87 1.16
CA GLY A 114 -2.59 5.71 0.00
C GLY A 114 -2.77 4.92 -1.29
N VAL A 115 -3.15 5.59 -2.37
CA VAL A 115 -3.33 5.01 -3.69
C VAL A 115 -2.45 5.79 -4.66
N ILE A 116 -1.52 5.11 -5.32
CA ILE A 116 -0.68 5.74 -6.35
C ILE A 116 -1.58 6.17 -7.52
N ASP A 117 -1.39 7.39 -7.99
CA ASP A 117 -2.11 7.93 -9.14
C ASP A 117 -1.44 7.49 -10.45
N MET A 118 -1.73 6.24 -10.84
CA MET A 118 -1.23 5.63 -12.07
C MET A 118 -2.33 4.78 -12.71
N ASP A 119 -2.46 4.85 -14.05
CA ASP A 119 -3.40 4.01 -14.78
C ASP A 119 -3.01 2.52 -14.70
N ILE A 120 -4.01 1.67 -14.49
CA ILE A 120 -3.86 0.21 -14.51
C ILE A 120 -4.45 -0.44 -15.77
N GLY A 121 -5.04 0.37 -16.67
CA GLY A 121 -5.78 -0.11 -17.84
C GLY A 121 -7.16 -0.71 -17.50
N GLU A 122 -7.85 -1.21 -18.53
CA GLU A 122 -9.21 -1.77 -18.44
C GLU A 122 -9.25 -3.31 -18.49
N ARG A 123 -8.08 -3.94 -18.59
CA ARG A 123 -7.95 -5.40 -18.64
C ARG A 123 -7.48 -5.90 -17.28
N ASP A 124 -7.79 -7.15 -16.97
CA ASP A 124 -7.25 -7.82 -15.78
C ASP A 124 -5.76 -8.17 -16.00
N LEU A 125 -4.96 -7.13 -16.12
CA LEU A 125 -3.54 -7.09 -16.47
C LEU A 125 -2.91 -6.03 -15.58
N GLN A 126 -1.61 -6.13 -15.28
CA GLN A 126 -0.99 -5.35 -14.22
C GLN A 126 -1.33 -5.86 -12.81
N GLN A 127 -1.11 -7.15 -12.58
CA GLN A 127 -1.30 -7.81 -11.29
C GLN A 127 0.02 -7.94 -10.54
N CYS A 128 0.01 -7.71 -9.23
CA CYS A 128 1.13 -8.09 -8.35
C CYS A 128 2.50 -7.57 -8.84
N ALA A 129 3.37 -8.47 -9.35
CA ALA A 129 4.71 -8.17 -9.89
C ALA A 129 4.70 -7.22 -11.10
N ASP A 130 3.62 -7.18 -11.86
CA ASP A 130 3.49 -6.27 -12.99
C ASP A 130 3.56 -4.80 -12.56
N ALA A 131 3.03 -4.47 -11.38
CA ALA A 131 3.13 -3.12 -10.83
C ALA A 131 4.58 -2.73 -10.54
N VAL A 132 5.38 -3.65 -10.00
CA VAL A 132 6.81 -3.44 -9.75
C VAL A 132 7.57 -3.26 -11.06
N MET A 133 7.30 -4.11 -12.06
CA MET A 133 7.86 -3.97 -13.41
C MET A 133 7.44 -2.64 -14.06
N ARG A 134 6.18 -2.23 -13.92
CA ARG A 134 5.65 -0.95 -14.41
C ARG A 134 6.40 0.23 -13.81
N LEU A 135 6.56 0.27 -12.49
CA LEU A 135 7.26 1.36 -11.79
C LEU A 135 8.71 1.50 -12.27
N ARG A 136 9.44 0.39 -12.37
CA ARG A 136 10.82 0.39 -12.89
C ARG A 136 10.88 0.86 -14.35
N ALA A 137 9.98 0.36 -15.19
CA ALA A 137 9.94 0.70 -16.61
C ALA A 137 9.55 2.17 -16.86
N GLU A 138 8.60 2.72 -16.12
CA GLU A 138 8.18 4.12 -16.21
C GLU A 138 9.32 5.06 -15.83
N TYR A 139 10.03 4.78 -14.73
CA TYR A 139 11.23 5.53 -14.34
C TYR A 139 12.27 5.57 -15.46
N LEU A 140 12.63 4.40 -16.02
CA LEU A 140 13.62 4.30 -17.09
C LEU A 140 13.12 4.98 -18.38
N TYR A 141 11.82 4.89 -18.68
CA TYR A 141 11.21 5.53 -19.84
C TYR A 141 11.27 7.05 -19.73
N GLU A 142 10.92 7.61 -18.56
CA GLU A 142 11.00 9.05 -18.28
C GLU A 142 12.42 9.59 -18.41
N LYS A 143 13.42 8.79 -18.00
CA LYS A 143 14.85 9.10 -18.16
C LYS A 143 15.40 8.82 -19.56
N ALA A 144 14.57 8.34 -20.49
CA ALA A 144 14.97 7.90 -21.82
C ALA A 144 16.08 6.83 -21.84
N LEU A 145 16.22 6.06 -20.75
CA LEU A 145 17.14 4.92 -20.62
C LEU A 145 16.56 3.66 -21.24
N TYR A 146 16.16 3.75 -22.50
CA TYR A 146 15.37 2.71 -23.17
C TYR A 146 16.08 1.35 -23.30
N ASP A 147 17.41 1.38 -23.39
CA ASP A 147 18.25 0.17 -23.49
C ASP A 147 18.26 -0.64 -22.18
N GLU A 148 17.93 -0.02 -21.06
CA GLU A 148 17.82 -0.68 -19.75
C GLU A 148 16.42 -1.26 -19.50
N ILE A 149 15.44 -0.94 -20.34
CA ILE A 149 14.09 -1.47 -20.19
C ILE A 149 14.03 -2.87 -20.81
N HIS A 150 14.12 -3.89 -19.96
CA HIS A 150 13.84 -5.28 -20.31
C HIS A 150 13.19 -6.03 -19.15
N PHE A 151 12.48 -7.10 -19.49
CA PHE A 151 12.01 -8.08 -18.52
C PHE A 151 12.03 -9.47 -19.15
N ASN A 152 12.29 -10.49 -18.34
CA ASN A 152 12.22 -11.87 -18.81
C ASN A 152 10.80 -12.42 -18.70
N PHE A 153 10.35 -13.08 -19.76
CA PHE A 153 9.17 -13.94 -19.71
C PHE A 153 9.46 -15.17 -18.84
N THR A 154 8.40 -15.87 -18.43
CA THR A 154 8.51 -17.09 -17.60
C THR A 154 9.33 -18.20 -18.28
N ASN A 155 9.37 -18.24 -19.61
CA ASN A 155 10.20 -19.17 -20.37
C ASN A 155 11.66 -18.72 -20.57
N GLY A 156 12.07 -17.60 -19.97
CA GLY A 156 13.42 -17.02 -20.07
C GLY A 156 13.65 -16.12 -21.29
N PHE A 157 12.63 -15.85 -22.10
CA PHE A 157 12.77 -14.91 -23.22
C PHE A 157 12.95 -13.47 -22.72
N CYS A 158 14.08 -12.84 -23.07
CA CYS A 158 14.33 -11.44 -22.76
C CYS A 158 13.54 -10.52 -23.71
N ALA A 159 12.47 -9.92 -23.19
CA ALA A 159 11.71 -8.89 -23.87
C ALA A 159 12.38 -7.53 -23.66
N SER A 160 13.25 -7.10 -24.57
CA SER A 160 13.89 -5.78 -24.54
C SER A 160 13.04 -4.71 -25.24
N TYR A 161 12.82 -3.56 -24.60
CA TYR A 161 12.08 -2.45 -25.17
C TYR A 161 12.80 -1.80 -26.37
N SER A 162 14.13 -1.73 -26.36
CA SER A 162 14.88 -1.19 -27.51
C SER A 162 14.63 -1.95 -28.80
N LYS A 163 14.47 -3.28 -28.74
CA LYS A 163 14.10 -4.08 -29.91
C LYS A 163 12.64 -3.85 -30.31
N TRP A 164 11.74 -3.75 -29.34
CA TRP A 164 10.33 -3.43 -29.59
C TRP A 164 10.16 -2.10 -30.35
N ARG A 165 10.88 -1.06 -29.91
CA ARG A 165 10.88 0.28 -30.52
C ARG A 165 11.36 0.29 -31.97
N GLN A 166 12.18 -0.68 -32.39
CA GLN A 166 12.63 -0.83 -33.77
C GLN A 166 11.58 -1.46 -34.70
N GLY A 167 10.35 -1.66 -34.23
CA GLY A 167 9.26 -2.25 -35.00
C GLY A 167 9.12 -3.76 -34.86
N TYR A 168 9.91 -4.39 -33.98
CA TYR A 168 9.73 -5.79 -33.64
C TYR A 168 8.58 -5.98 -32.65
N ARG A 169 7.90 -7.11 -32.77
CA ARG A 169 6.90 -7.62 -31.83
C ARG A 169 7.28 -9.03 -31.41
N ILE A 170 6.74 -9.46 -30.27
CA ILE A 170 7.00 -10.80 -29.75
C ILE A 170 5.86 -11.70 -30.17
N SER A 171 6.18 -12.76 -30.91
CA SER A 171 5.26 -13.83 -31.24
C SER A 171 5.52 -14.99 -30.29
N VAL A 172 4.47 -15.42 -29.58
CA VAL A 172 4.52 -16.55 -28.66
C VAL A 172 3.70 -17.70 -29.23
N ASN A 173 4.29 -18.90 -29.29
CA ASN A 173 3.63 -20.13 -29.69
C ASN A 173 3.99 -21.24 -28.70
N GLY A 174 3.03 -21.66 -27.87
CA GLY A 174 3.31 -22.55 -26.74
C GLY A 174 4.32 -21.94 -25.79
N ASN A 175 5.43 -22.65 -25.54
CA ASN A 175 6.50 -22.20 -24.65
C ASN A 175 7.64 -21.45 -25.38
N GLU A 176 7.50 -21.20 -26.68
CA GLU A 176 8.52 -20.50 -27.47
C GLU A 176 8.10 -19.07 -27.75
N ALA A 177 9.03 -18.13 -27.55
CA ALA A 177 8.87 -16.72 -27.90
C ALA A 177 9.96 -16.30 -28.88
N ARG A 178 9.59 -15.50 -29.88
CA ARG A 178 10.54 -14.99 -30.89
C ARG A 178 10.18 -13.59 -31.34
N TRP A 179 11.21 -12.86 -31.76
CA TRP A 179 11.05 -11.55 -32.38
C TRP A 179 10.61 -11.67 -33.83
N VAL A 180 9.58 -10.92 -34.21
CA VAL A 180 9.11 -10.76 -35.59
C VAL A 180 8.99 -9.28 -35.90
N GLN A 181 9.49 -8.83 -37.04
CA GLN A 181 9.37 -7.43 -37.44
C GLN A 181 8.06 -7.23 -38.19
N THR A 182 7.09 -6.56 -37.55
CA THR A 182 5.74 -6.41 -38.10
C THR A 182 5.21 -4.97 -38.00
N ALA A 183 5.95 -4.07 -37.34
CA ALA A 183 5.58 -2.67 -37.16
C ALA A 183 6.69 -1.73 -37.63
N LEU A 184 6.36 -0.44 -37.71
CA LEU A 184 7.34 0.62 -37.92
C LEU A 184 8.06 0.96 -36.62
N VAL A 185 9.20 1.64 -36.75
CA VAL A 185 9.93 2.22 -35.61
C VAL A 185 9.02 3.21 -34.88
N SER A 186 8.95 3.12 -33.56
CA SER A 186 8.15 4.02 -32.71
C SER A 186 8.77 4.14 -31.32
N ASN A 187 8.65 5.32 -30.74
CA ASN A 187 9.02 5.63 -29.36
C ASN A 187 7.91 6.41 -28.65
N THR A 188 6.66 6.28 -29.11
CA THR A 188 5.53 6.93 -28.45
C THR A 188 5.21 6.22 -27.13
N TYR A 189 4.62 6.97 -26.20
CA TYR A 189 4.18 6.40 -24.92
C TYR A 189 3.15 5.28 -25.11
N GLN A 190 2.24 5.43 -26.07
CA GLN A 190 1.32 4.35 -26.44
C GLN A 190 2.07 3.07 -26.83
N ASN A 191 3.13 3.18 -27.64
CA ASN A 191 3.91 2.01 -28.03
C ASN A 191 4.70 1.39 -26.87
N PHE A 192 5.12 2.20 -25.89
CA PHE A 192 5.66 1.71 -24.61
C PHE A 192 4.61 0.94 -23.80
N ARG A 193 3.38 1.45 -23.71
CA ARG A 193 2.28 0.75 -23.02
C ARG A 193 1.93 -0.58 -23.69
N GLU A 194 1.92 -0.64 -25.02
CA GLU A 194 1.75 -1.91 -25.75
C GLU A 194 2.88 -2.92 -25.45
N TYR A 195 4.11 -2.44 -25.27
CA TYR A 195 5.23 -3.28 -24.82
C TYR A 195 5.00 -3.80 -23.40
N MET A 196 4.60 -2.93 -22.47
CA MET A 196 4.31 -3.33 -21.08
C MET A 196 3.16 -4.35 -21.02
N ASP A 197 2.12 -4.18 -21.84
CA ASP A 197 1.02 -5.13 -21.96
C ASP A 197 1.49 -6.51 -22.43
N MET A 198 2.47 -6.55 -23.33
CA MET A 198 3.10 -7.80 -23.76
C MET A 198 3.94 -8.42 -22.63
N VAL A 199 4.67 -7.60 -21.85
CA VAL A 199 5.41 -8.08 -20.67
C VAL A 199 4.47 -8.69 -19.64
N PHE A 200 3.40 -7.99 -19.25
CA PHE A 200 2.42 -8.46 -18.25
C PHE A 200 1.70 -9.75 -18.67
N ALA A 201 1.62 -10.04 -19.97
CA ALA A 201 0.98 -11.25 -20.46
C ALA A 201 1.85 -12.52 -20.30
N TYR A 202 3.18 -12.39 -20.19
CA TYR A 202 4.12 -13.53 -20.26
C TYR A 202 5.21 -13.53 -19.18
N ALA A 203 5.47 -12.39 -18.54
CA ALA A 203 6.25 -12.27 -17.33
C ALA A 203 5.34 -12.29 -16.09
N GLY A 204 5.92 -12.42 -14.92
CA GLY A 204 5.20 -12.37 -13.65
C GLY A 204 6.14 -12.61 -12.48
N THR A 205 5.59 -12.90 -11.31
CA THR A 205 6.38 -13.02 -10.07
C THR A 205 7.50 -14.05 -10.16
N ILE A 206 7.30 -15.17 -10.87
CA ILE A 206 8.33 -16.20 -11.06
C ILE A 206 9.51 -15.66 -11.85
N SER A 207 9.28 -15.06 -13.02
CA SER A 207 10.37 -14.56 -13.85
C SER A 207 11.05 -13.35 -13.22
N LEU A 208 10.29 -12.45 -12.60
CA LEU A 208 10.86 -11.31 -11.89
C LEU A 208 11.73 -11.77 -10.71
N ALA A 209 11.29 -12.77 -9.93
CA ALA A 209 12.08 -13.30 -8.82
C ALA A 209 13.41 -13.94 -9.28
N GLN A 210 13.47 -14.48 -10.50
CA GLN A 210 14.70 -15.03 -11.08
C GLN A 210 15.63 -13.94 -11.60
N GLU A 211 15.08 -12.82 -12.06
CA GLU A 211 15.82 -11.68 -12.59
C GLU A 211 16.47 -10.84 -11.48
N LEU A 212 15.75 -10.61 -10.37
CA LEU A 212 16.22 -9.82 -9.23
C LEU A 212 17.31 -10.53 -8.40
N LYS A 213 18.23 -9.75 -7.81
CA LYS A 213 19.32 -10.27 -6.96
C LYS A 213 18.98 -10.20 -5.47
N PRO A 214 19.31 -11.24 -4.67
CA PRO A 214 19.12 -11.20 -3.22
C PRO A 214 19.84 -10.02 -2.56
N VAL A 215 19.20 -9.43 -1.54
CA VAL A 215 19.74 -8.33 -0.74
C VAL A 215 19.58 -8.67 0.75
N ALA A 216 20.61 -8.39 1.55
CA ALA A 216 20.52 -8.49 3.00
C ALA A 216 19.68 -7.33 3.57
N ILE A 217 18.87 -7.56 4.61
CA ILE A 217 17.98 -6.53 5.17
C ILE A 217 18.75 -5.30 5.66
N GLU A 218 19.97 -5.49 6.14
CA GLU A 218 20.84 -4.43 6.64
C GLU A 218 21.22 -3.44 5.52
N ASP A 219 21.27 -3.95 4.28
CA ASP A 219 21.58 -3.25 3.03
C ASP A 219 20.33 -2.79 2.27
N MET A 220 19.15 -2.89 2.88
CA MET A 220 17.87 -2.48 2.28
C MET A 220 17.91 -1.02 1.82
N ARG A 221 17.32 -0.78 0.65
CA ARG A 221 17.16 0.53 0.02
C ARG A 221 15.76 0.66 -0.57
N ILE A 222 15.37 1.89 -0.85
CA ILE A 222 14.19 2.18 -1.68
C ILE A 222 14.38 1.51 -3.05
N GLY A 223 13.32 0.92 -3.59
CA GLY A 223 13.35 0.15 -4.83
C GLY A 223 13.64 -1.34 -4.66
N ASP A 224 14.03 -1.79 -3.47
CA ASP A 224 14.11 -3.21 -3.16
C ASP A 224 12.71 -3.83 -3.09
N VAL A 225 12.63 -5.12 -3.41
CA VAL A 225 11.38 -5.85 -3.59
C VAL A 225 11.42 -7.08 -2.71
N PHE A 226 10.47 -7.20 -1.78
CA PHE A 226 10.18 -8.49 -1.15
C PHE A 226 9.38 -9.33 -2.13
N ILE A 227 9.87 -10.51 -2.50
CA ILE A 227 9.28 -11.32 -3.57
C ILE A 227 9.43 -12.83 -3.33
N GLN A 228 8.31 -13.54 -3.44
CA GLN A 228 8.25 -15.01 -3.42
C GLN A 228 7.70 -15.52 -4.75
N ALA A 229 8.32 -16.54 -5.34
CA ALA A 229 7.92 -17.07 -6.64
C ALA A 229 6.69 -18.00 -6.57
N SER A 230 6.53 -18.78 -5.50
CA SER A 230 5.42 -19.73 -5.34
C SER A 230 5.11 -20.02 -3.86
N PRO A 231 3.86 -19.79 -3.39
CA PRO A 231 2.85 -18.98 -4.07
C PRO A 231 3.38 -17.56 -4.34
N GLY A 232 2.93 -16.94 -5.43
CA GLY A 232 3.58 -15.75 -5.98
C GLY A 232 3.04 -14.43 -5.41
N HIS A 233 3.87 -13.64 -4.73
CA HIS A 233 3.54 -12.24 -4.42
C HIS A 233 4.80 -11.36 -4.32
N CYS A 234 4.63 -10.05 -4.46
CA CYS A 234 5.70 -9.10 -4.16
C CYS A 234 5.19 -7.74 -3.68
N VAL A 235 6.04 -7.05 -2.93
CA VAL A 235 5.87 -5.64 -2.52
C VAL A 235 7.20 -4.90 -2.71
N ILE A 236 7.14 -3.61 -3.05
CA ILE A 236 8.33 -2.77 -3.28
C ILE A 236 8.49 -1.73 -2.18
N VAL A 237 9.72 -1.50 -1.72
CA VAL A 237 10.07 -0.43 -0.79
C VAL A 237 10.02 0.91 -1.52
N VAL A 238 9.23 1.86 -1.04
CA VAL A 238 9.01 3.17 -1.70
C VAL A 238 9.56 4.36 -0.93
N ASP A 239 9.81 4.21 0.37
CA ASP A 239 10.49 5.22 1.17
C ASP A 239 11.22 4.58 2.36
N MET A 240 12.21 5.29 2.90
CA MET A 240 12.98 4.89 4.08
C MET A 240 13.35 6.09 4.95
N ALA A 241 13.35 5.86 6.26
CA ALA A 241 13.74 6.82 7.28
C ALA A 241 14.70 6.16 8.28
N GLN A 242 15.48 6.97 9.00
CA GLN A 242 16.42 6.50 10.01
C GLN A 242 16.29 7.33 11.29
N ASN A 243 16.29 6.66 12.44
CA ASN A 243 16.32 7.31 13.74
C ASN A 243 17.68 8.00 13.95
N THR A 244 17.66 9.26 14.34
CA THR A 244 18.88 10.08 14.46
C THR A 244 19.78 9.68 15.64
N GLU A 245 19.23 9.02 16.66
CA GLU A 245 19.97 8.61 17.86
C GLU A 245 20.37 7.13 17.81
N THR A 246 19.45 6.24 17.45
CA THR A 246 19.66 4.78 17.49
C THR A 246 20.18 4.21 16.18
N GLY A 247 19.98 4.92 15.06
CA GLY A 247 20.28 4.42 13.72
C GLY A 247 19.29 3.37 13.20
N GLU A 248 18.21 3.07 13.94
CA GLU A 248 17.11 2.19 13.49
C GLU A 248 16.54 2.71 12.17
N LYS A 249 16.27 1.81 11.22
CA LYS A 249 15.67 2.17 9.93
C LYS A 249 14.19 1.77 9.88
N LEU A 250 13.38 2.62 9.27
CA LEU A 250 12.01 2.33 8.89
C LEU A 250 11.87 2.34 7.38
N PHE A 251 10.85 1.67 6.87
CA PHE A 251 10.54 1.64 5.45
C PHE A 251 9.02 1.63 5.20
N MET A 252 8.61 2.16 4.05
CA MET A 252 7.23 2.05 3.53
C MET A 252 7.21 1.11 2.33
N ILE A 253 6.13 0.36 2.17
CA ILE A 253 5.95 -0.58 1.06
C ILE A 253 4.69 -0.28 0.25
N ALA A 254 4.80 -0.50 -1.05
CA ALA A 254 3.68 -0.45 -1.99
C ALA A 254 3.45 -1.83 -2.64
N GLN A 255 2.21 -2.10 -3.00
CA GLN A 255 1.85 -3.31 -3.75
C GLN A 255 0.72 -3.05 -4.74
N SER A 256 0.63 -3.87 -5.78
CA SER A 256 -0.67 -4.23 -6.36
C SER A 256 -1.01 -5.65 -5.90
N TYR A 257 -2.17 -6.18 -6.27
CA TYR A 257 -2.60 -7.53 -5.89
C TYR A 257 -3.43 -8.16 -7.01
N MET A 258 -4.08 -9.29 -6.74
CA MET A 258 -4.93 -10.01 -7.69
C MET A 258 -6.41 -9.90 -7.28
N PRO A 259 -7.34 -9.58 -8.19
CA PRO A 259 -7.16 -9.20 -9.60
C PRO A 259 -6.47 -7.83 -9.75
N ALA A 260 -6.20 -7.40 -10.99
CA ALA A 260 -5.52 -6.14 -11.27
C ALA A 260 -6.25 -4.97 -10.59
N GLN A 261 -5.47 -4.15 -9.89
CA GLN A 261 -5.95 -3.05 -9.06
C GLN A 261 -4.89 -1.97 -8.93
N ASP A 262 -5.32 -0.80 -8.49
CA ASP A 262 -4.41 0.32 -8.21
C ASP A 262 -3.24 -0.12 -7.32
N ILE A 263 -2.09 0.54 -7.51
CA ILE A 263 -0.94 0.37 -6.62
C ILE A 263 -1.25 1.13 -5.32
N GLN A 264 -1.04 0.47 -4.18
CA GLN A 264 -1.47 0.93 -2.87
C GLN A 264 -0.31 0.95 -1.88
N ILE A 265 -0.25 1.99 -1.04
CA ILE A 265 0.66 2.10 0.12
C ILE A 265 0.04 1.33 1.28
N LEU A 266 0.73 0.30 1.76
CA LEU A 266 0.18 -0.62 2.76
C LEU A 266 0.26 -0.06 4.18
N LYS A 267 -0.82 -0.23 4.94
CA LYS A 267 -0.82 0.04 6.38
C LYS A 267 0.06 -0.97 7.12
N ASN A 268 0.74 -0.52 8.16
CA ASN A 268 1.39 -1.42 9.11
C ASN A 268 0.40 -1.77 10.23
N TYR A 269 -0.10 -3.01 10.24
CA TYR A 269 -0.99 -3.50 11.30
C TYR A 269 -0.25 -4.02 12.54
N ASN A 270 1.07 -4.16 12.46
CA ASN A 270 1.88 -4.59 13.61
C ASN A 270 2.14 -3.43 14.57
N ASP A 271 2.16 -2.19 14.05
CA ASP A 271 2.27 -0.97 14.83
C ASP A 271 1.51 0.18 14.16
N GLU A 272 0.30 0.43 14.64
CA GLU A 272 -0.57 1.50 14.12
C GLU A 272 -0.01 2.90 14.40
N SER A 273 0.84 3.05 15.44
CA SER A 273 1.36 4.36 15.86
C SER A 273 2.37 4.94 14.86
N ILE A 274 3.05 4.08 14.11
CA ILE A 274 4.00 4.45 13.05
C ILE A 274 3.48 4.16 11.64
N SER A 275 2.29 3.57 11.48
CA SER A 275 1.75 3.20 10.17
C SER A 275 1.69 4.42 9.21
N PRO A 276 2.15 4.29 7.95
CA PRO A 276 2.46 3.04 7.23
C PRO A 276 3.92 2.58 7.30
N TRP A 277 4.73 3.13 8.21
CA TRP A 277 6.13 2.74 8.37
C TRP A 277 6.25 1.37 9.05
N TYR A 278 7.22 0.57 8.58
CA TYR A 278 7.62 -0.71 9.14
C TYR A 278 9.07 -0.60 9.63
N SER A 279 9.38 -1.18 10.80
CA SER A 279 10.78 -1.30 11.24
C SER A 279 11.50 -2.39 10.46
N VAL A 280 12.78 -2.16 10.11
CA VAL A 280 13.64 -3.20 9.52
C VAL A 280 13.92 -4.36 10.49
N ASP A 281 13.68 -4.16 11.79
CA ASP A 281 13.81 -5.21 12.82
C ASP A 281 12.50 -5.99 13.01
N PHE A 282 11.93 -6.50 11.91
CA PHE A 282 10.71 -7.31 11.93
C PHE A 282 10.95 -8.80 12.30
N GLY A 283 12.16 -9.15 12.74
CA GLY A 283 12.57 -10.53 13.02
C GLY A 283 12.70 -11.39 11.76
N ASP A 284 12.25 -12.65 11.82
CA ASP A 284 12.37 -13.60 10.71
C ASP A 284 11.32 -13.39 9.60
N VAL A 285 10.17 -12.82 9.95
CA VAL A 285 8.99 -12.73 9.08
C VAL A 285 8.41 -11.31 9.09
N LEU A 286 8.43 -10.67 7.93
CA LEU A 286 7.67 -9.45 7.68
C LEU A 286 6.20 -9.80 7.47
N ASN A 287 5.34 -9.36 8.38
CA ASN A 287 3.89 -9.49 8.27
C ASN A 287 3.31 -8.25 7.60
N THR A 288 2.77 -8.39 6.39
CA THR A 288 1.99 -7.36 5.70
C THR A 288 0.49 -7.70 5.79
N PRO A 289 -0.41 -6.75 5.48
CA PRO A 289 -1.85 -6.98 5.58
C PRO A 289 -2.39 -8.19 4.79
N GLU A 290 -1.80 -8.48 3.63
CA GLU A 290 -2.29 -9.53 2.72
C GLU A 290 -1.26 -10.64 2.48
N TRP A 291 -0.02 -10.51 2.99
CA TRP A 291 1.05 -11.47 2.73
C TRP A 291 2.10 -11.54 3.84
N LYS A 292 2.94 -12.59 3.82
CA LYS A 292 4.10 -12.74 4.71
C LYS A 292 5.36 -13.01 3.91
N PHE A 293 6.44 -12.32 4.23
CA PHE A 293 7.74 -12.51 3.61
C PHE A 293 8.76 -12.93 4.66
N ASN A 294 9.65 -13.85 4.32
CA ASN A 294 10.80 -14.18 5.14
C ASN A 294 11.90 -13.12 4.90
N LYS A 295 12.80 -12.98 5.87
CA LYS A 295 13.97 -12.10 5.77
C LYS A 295 14.78 -12.26 4.47
N GLY A 296 14.86 -13.48 3.93
CA GLY A 296 15.58 -13.81 2.70
C GLY A 296 14.86 -13.50 1.39
N ASP A 297 13.64 -12.98 1.42
CA ASP A 297 12.83 -12.70 0.23
C ASP A 297 13.11 -11.31 -0.38
N LEU A 298 13.97 -10.49 0.24
CA LEU A 298 14.35 -9.18 -0.26
C LEU A 298 15.31 -9.30 -1.46
N LYS A 299 14.97 -8.63 -2.56
CA LYS A 299 15.76 -8.61 -3.78
C LYS A 299 15.80 -7.22 -4.44
N ARG A 300 16.71 -7.00 -5.39
CA ARG A 300 16.92 -5.72 -6.08
C ARG A 300 17.15 -5.90 -7.59
N PHE A 301 16.75 -4.90 -8.37
CA PHE A 301 17.10 -4.77 -9.80
C PHE A 301 18.61 -4.52 -9.98
N GLU A 302 19.22 -5.08 -11.02
CA GLU A 302 20.57 -4.68 -11.46
C GLU A 302 20.54 -3.47 -12.39
#